data_AF-A0AAJ1U9I7-F1
#
_entry.id   AF-A0AAJ1U9I7-F1
#
_cell.length_a   1.000
_cell.length_b   1.000
_cell.length_c   1.000
_cell.angle_alpha   90.00
_cell.angle_beta   90.00
_cell.angle_gamma   90.00
#
_symmetry.space_group_name_H-M   'P 1'
#
loop_
_entity.id
_entity.type
_entity.pdbx_description
1 polymer ?
#
loop_
_entity_poly.entity_id
_entity_poly.type
_entity_poly.pdbx_seq_one_letter_code
_entity_poly.pdbx_strand_id
1 'polypeptide(L)'
;MEIVMRILLICTFAFATPVLAEQETIPKGFLLAQNYSCGKTCGRVRSCKEAVFQWCACGYSRADGDNDGVPCEKLCGQGTKVNRERVKQYKRELGCR
;
A
#
# COMPACT_ATOMS: atom_id res chain seq x y z
N MET A 1 -17.28 -3.61 57.72
CA MET A 1 -17.88 -2.47 56.98
C MET A 1 -16.85 -1.56 56.30
N GLU A 2 -15.55 -1.68 56.59
CA GLU A 2 -14.50 -0.89 55.93
C GLU A 2 -14.07 -1.42 54.54
N ILE A 3 -14.34 -2.70 54.25
CA ILE A 3 -13.99 -3.33 52.96
C ILE A 3 -14.92 -2.85 51.83
N VAL A 4 -16.20 -2.63 52.14
CA VAL A 4 -17.22 -2.20 51.16
C VAL A 4 -16.95 -0.77 50.66
N MET A 5 -16.44 0.11 51.53
CA MET A 5 -16.09 1.50 51.20
C MET A 5 -14.85 1.59 50.30
N ARG A 6 -13.89 0.66 50.43
CA ARG A 6 -12.69 0.59 49.57
C ARG A 6 -13.00 0.05 48.17
N ILE A 7 -13.94 -0.89 48.06
CA ILE A 7 -14.34 -1.46 46.77
C ILE A 7 -15.07 -0.41 45.90
N LEU A 8 -15.91 0.43 46.52
CA LEU A 8 -16.63 1.50 45.81
C LEU A 8 -15.72 2.60 45.22
N LEU A 9 -14.56 2.86 45.82
CA LEU A 9 -13.59 3.85 45.34
C LEU A 9 -12.78 3.39 44.12
N ILE A 10 -12.63 2.08 43.91
CA ILE A 10 -11.82 1.52 42.81
C ILE A 10 -12.68 1.37 41.55
N CYS A 11 -14.00 1.20 41.68
CA CYS A 11 -14.90 0.97 40.55
C CYS A 11 -15.20 2.21 39.68
N THR A 12 -14.98 3.43 40.18
CA THR A 12 -15.27 4.66 39.40
C THR A 12 -14.11 5.12 38.51
N PHE A 13 -12.90 4.55 38.65
CA PHE A 13 -11.73 4.94 37.86
C PHE A 13 -11.52 4.12 36.58
N ALA A 14 -12.32 3.08 36.31
CA ALA A 14 -12.00 2.07 35.28
C ALA A 14 -12.82 2.11 33.98
N PHE A 15 -13.76 3.04 33.80
CA PHE A 15 -14.58 3.10 32.58
C PHE A 15 -14.55 4.48 31.91
N ALA A 16 -13.36 4.94 31.59
CA ALA A 16 -13.15 5.95 30.55
C ALA A 16 -12.18 5.40 29.49
N THR A 17 -12.42 4.18 28.99
CA THR A 17 -11.75 3.73 27.77
C THR A 17 -12.40 4.45 26.59
N PRO A 18 -11.68 5.31 25.84
CA PRO A 18 -12.20 5.78 24.57
C PRO A 18 -12.42 4.55 23.70
N VAL A 19 -13.64 4.39 23.18
CA VAL A 19 -13.93 3.45 22.10
C VAL A 19 -13.00 3.86 20.95
N LEU A 20 -11.96 3.07 20.67
CA LEU A 20 -11.26 3.22 19.39
C LEU A 20 -12.26 2.73 18.36
N ALA A 21 -12.84 3.68 17.62
CA ALA A 21 -13.53 3.37 16.39
C ALA A 21 -12.56 2.53 15.54
N GLU A 22 -12.91 1.26 15.32
CA GLU A 22 -12.28 0.42 14.31
C GLU A 22 -12.59 1.10 12.98
N GLN A 23 -11.67 1.93 12.50
CA GLN A 23 -11.81 2.59 11.23
C GLN A 23 -11.77 1.49 10.17
N GLU A 24 -12.91 1.19 9.54
CA GLU A 24 -12.95 0.31 8.37
C GLU A 24 -12.11 0.95 7.28
N THR A 25 -10.81 0.67 7.28
CA THR A 25 -9.90 1.13 6.26
C THR A 25 -10.25 0.36 5.01
N ILE A 26 -10.95 1.00 4.08
CA ILE A 26 -11.15 0.48 2.73
C ILE A 26 -9.81 -0.13 2.29
N PRO A 27 -9.77 -1.41 1.89
CA PRO A 27 -8.52 -2.05 1.52
C PRO A 27 -7.86 -1.21 0.43
N LYS A 28 -6.63 -0.74 0.70
CA LYS A 28 -5.88 0.16 -0.20
C LYS A 28 -5.83 -0.36 -1.65
N GLY A 29 -5.88 -1.68 -1.82
CA GLY A 29 -5.97 -2.34 -3.14
C GLY A 29 -7.20 -1.94 -3.96
N PHE A 30 -8.36 -1.70 -3.34
CA PHE A 30 -9.57 -1.25 -4.03
C PHE A 30 -9.41 0.18 -4.56
N LEU A 31 -8.82 1.08 -3.76
CA LEU A 31 -8.60 2.47 -4.17
C LEU A 31 -7.58 2.58 -5.32
N LEU A 32 -6.57 1.68 -5.36
CA LEU A 32 -5.56 1.64 -6.42
C LEU A 32 -6.14 1.21 -7.77
N ALA A 33 -7.09 0.28 -7.78
CA ALA A 33 -7.80 -0.14 -9.00
C ALA A 33 -8.61 1.00 -9.63
N GLN A 34 -9.10 1.95 -8.82
CA GLN A 34 -9.88 3.09 -9.31
C GLN A 34 -9.01 4.15 -10.01
N ASN A 35 -7.69 4.19 -9.75
CA ASN A 35 -6.82 5.26 -10.23
C ASN A 35 -6.02 4.91 -11.49
N TYR A 36 -5.86 3.61 -11.80
CA TYR A 36 -5.07 3.13 -12.92
C TYR A 36 -5.87 2.17 -13.80
N SER A 37 -5.71 2.29 -15.12
CA SER A 37 -6.37 1.44 -16.11
C SER A 37 -5.33 0.74 -16.98
N CYS A 38 -5.59 -0.52 -17.35
CA CYS A 38 -4.68 -1.31 -18.18
C CYS A 38 -4.58 -0.79 -19.63
N GLY A 39 -3.53 -1.21 -20.34
CA GLY A 39 -3.35 -0.93 -21.78
C GLY A 39 -2.53 0.32 -22.09
N LYS A 40 -1.92 0.94 -21.09
CA LYS A 40 -1.00 2.07 -21.30
C LYS A 40 0.43 1.55 -21.54
N THR A 41 1.07 2.07 -22.58
CA THR A 41 2.50 1.83 -22.84
C THR A 41 3.36 2.77 -21.99
N CYS A 42 4.67 2.50 -21.88
CA CYS A 42 5.60 3.31 -21.07
C CYS A 42 5.59 4.81 -21.40
N GLY A 43 5.26 5.19 -22.65
CA GLY A 43 5.16 6.61 -23.05
C GLY A 43 3.86 7.31 -22.61
N ARG A 44 2.86 6.54 -22.15
CA ARG A 44 1.52 7.05 -21.79
C ARG A 44 1.29 7.06 -20.27
N VAL A 45 2.03 6.26 -19.51
CA VAL A 45 2.02 6.30 -18.05
C VAL A 45 2.72 7.56 -17.53
N ARG A 46 2.34 8.03 -16.33
CA ARG A 46 2.80 9.32 -15.77
C ARG A 46 3.56 9.19 -14.46
N SER A 47 3.61 8.00 -13.87
CA SER A 47 4.35 7.74 -12.64
C SER A 47 4.97 6.34 -12.63
N CYS A 48 6.04 6.15 -11.85
CA CYS A 48 6.63 4.83 -11.69
C CYS A 48 5.62 3.84 -11.08
N LYS A 49 4.78 4.27 -10.13
CA LYS A 49 3.73 3.41 -9.55
C LYS A 49 2.73 2.93 -10.60
N GLU A 50 2.29 3.81 -11.51
CA GLU A 50 1.42 3.43 -12.64
C GLU A 50 2.14 2.49 -13.61
N ALA A 51 3.44 2.69 -13.86
CA ALA A 51 4.23 1.77 -14.68
C ALA A 51 4.32 0.37 -14.07
N VAL A 52 4.51 0.28 -12.74
CA VAL A 52 4.48 -0.99 -12.01
C VAL A 52 3.10 -1.64 -12.08
N PHE A 53 2.02 -0.85 -12.02
CA PHE A 53 0.66 -1.35 -12.22
C PHE A 53 0.48 -1.96 -13.62
N GLN A 54 0.92 -1.29 -14.69
CA GLN A 54 0.87 -1.86 -16.04
C GLN A 54 1.67 -3.16 -16.13
N TRP A 55 2.88 -3.15 -15.58
CA TRP A 55 3.79 -4.28 -15.65
C TRP A 55 3.24 -5.50 -14.93
N CYS A 56 2.83 -5.33 -13.67
CA CYS A 56 2.43 -6.46 -12.83
C CYS A 56 0.93 -6.75 -12.85
N ALA A 57 0.07 -5.75 -12.63
CA ALA A 57 -1.37 -5.98 -12.52
C ALA A 57 -2.02 -6.24 -13.89
N CYS A 58 -1.50 -5.59 -14.94
CA CYS A 58 -2.01 -5.74 -16.30
C CYS A 58 -1.21 -6.72 -17.18
N GLY A 59 -0.09 -7.24 -16.67
CA GLY A 59 0.76 -8.18 -17.41
C GLY A 59 1.50 -7.58 -18.61
N TYR A 60 1.75 -6.26 -18.64
CA TYR A 60 2.50 -5.61 -19.71
C TYR A 60 4.00 -5.93 -19.59
N SER A 61 4.39 -7.12 -20.05
CA SER A 61 5.76 -7.66 -19.93
C SER A 61 6.84 -6.74 -20.53
N ARG A 62 6.54 -6.07 -21.64
CA ARG A 62 7.45 -5.13 -22.31
C ARG A 62 7.77 -3.87 -21.49
N ALA A 63 7.17 -3.70 -20.32
CA ALA A 63 7.53 -2.61 -19.42
C ALA A 63 8.97 -2.76 -18.91
N ASP A 64 9.41 -3.99 -18.59
CA ASP A 64 10.77 -4.35 -18.17
C ASP A 64 11.40 -5.19 -19.28
N GLY A 65 11.86 -4.52 -20.34
CA GLY A 65 12.27 -5.17 -21.59
C GLY A 65 13.64 -5.86 -21.51
N ASP A 66 14.51 -5.36 -20.65
CA ASP A 66 15.85 -5.86 -20.37
C ASP A 66 15.91 -6.79 -19.14
N ASN A 67 14.78 -6.96 -18.43
CA ASN A 67 14.61 -7.86 -17.29
C ASN A 67 15.52 -7.51 -16.10
N ASP A 68 15.77 -6.23 -15.90
CA ASP A 68 16.59 -5.73 -14.79
C ASP A 68 15.77 -5.57 -13.49
N GLY A 69 14.45 -5.80 -13.56
CA GLY A 69 13.49 -5.69 -12.48
C GLY A 69 12.88 -4.29 -12.31
N VAL A 70 13.08 -3.37 -13.25
CA VAL A 70 12.62 -1.98 -13.21
C VAL A 70 11.81 -1.62 -14.48
N PRO A 71 10.48 -1.52 -14.39
CA PRO A 71 9.66 -1.23 -15.56
C PRO A 71 9.70 0.25 -15.96
N CYS A 72 9.62 0.52 -17.26
CA CYS A 72 9.51 1.86 -17.84
C CYS A 72 10.53 2.85 -17.24
N GLU A 73 11.82 2.59 -17.46
CA GLU A 73 12.95 3.26 -16.80
C GLU A 73 12.93 4.79 -16.84
N LYS A 74 12.29 5.41 -17.84
CA LYS A 74 12.10 6.87 -17.87
C LYS A 74 11.42 7.43 -16.61
N LEU A 75 10.55 6.64 -15.99
CA LEU A 75 9.83 7.00 -14.76
C LEU A 75 10.42 6.31 -13.52
N CYS A 76 10.84 5.05 -13.65
CA CYS A 76 11.33 4.28 -12.50
C CYS A 76 12.85 4.36 -12.27
N GLY A 77 13.59 4.96 -13.20
CA GLY A 77 15.06 4.97 -13.25
C GLY A 77 15.63 3.67 -13.82
N GLN A 78 16.96 3.55 -13.79
CA GLN A 78 17.70 2.37 -14.24
C GLN A 78 17.64 1.21 -13.22
N GLY A 79 18.11 0.03 -13.60
CA GLY A 79 18.33 -1.19 -12.79
C GLY A 79 19.31 -1.10 -11.63
N THR A 80 19.23 -0.05 -10.81
CA THR A 80 19.99 0.08 -9.57
C THR A 80 19.26 -0.63 -8.43
N LYS A 81 20.00 -1.00 -7.37
CA LYS A 81 19.41 -1.62 -6.16
C LYS A 81 18.31 -0.76 -5.53
N VAL A 82 18.51 0.56 -5.51
CA VAL A 82 17.57 1.53 -4.93
C VAL A 82 16.26 1.57 -5.73
N ASN A 83 16.35 1.65 -7.06
CA ASN A 83 15.17 1.69 -7.92
C ASN A 83 14.39 0.37 -7.87
N ARG A 84 15.08 -0.78 -7.87
CA ARG A 84 14.45 -2.09 -7.67
C ARG A 84 13.70 -2.18 -6.35
N GLU A 85 14.25 -1.69 -5.25
CA GLU A 85 13.55 -1.75 -3.96
C GLU A 85 12.30 -0.87 -3.95
N ARG A 86 12.35 0.32 -4.57
CA ARG A 86 11.18 1.16 -4.78
C ARG A 86 10.11 0.47 -5.63
N VAL A 87 10.50 -0.23 -6.69
CA VAL A 87 9.59 -1.02 -7.53
C VAL A 87 8.94 -2.16 -6.73
N LYS A 88 9.73 -2.88 -5.93
CA LYS A 88 9.21 -3.93 -5.03
C LYS A 88 8.21 -3.36 -4.02
N GLN A 89 8.45 -2.17 -3.49
CA GLN A 89 7.49 -1.49 -2.61
C GLN A 89 6.16 -1.26 -3.34
N TYR A 90 6.17 -0.72 -4.55
CA TYR A 90 4.93 -0.52 -5.32
C TYR A 90 4.23 -1.84 -5.65
N LYS A 91 4.98 -2.91 -5.96
CA LYS A 91 4.39 -4.25 -6.13
C LYS A 91 3.63 -4.71 -4.89
N ARG A 92 4.22 -4.56 -3.70
CA ARG A 92 3.56 -4.87 -2.40
C ARG A 92 2.30 -4.05 -2.20
N GLU A 93 2.36 -2.74 -2.44
CA GLU A 93 1.21 -1.84 -2.29
C GLU A 93 0.06 -2.17 -3.26
N LEU A 94 0.39 -2.62 -4.47
CA LEU A 94 -0.55 -3.03 -5.51
C LEU A 94 -1.08 -4.46 -5.34
N GLY A 95 -0.62 -5.22 -4.33
CA GLY A 95 -1.04 -6.61 -4.12
C GLY A 95 -0.49 -7.58 -5.17
N CYS A 96 0.64 -7.22 -5.76
CA CYS A 96 1.21 -7.83 -6.94
C CYS A 96 2.44 -8.66 -6.52
N ARG A 97 2.36 -10.00 -6.61
CA ARG A 97 3.39 -10.90 -6.09
C ARG A 97 4.49 -11.16 -7.12
#